data_AF-A0A0R1NR93-F1
#
_entry.id   AF-A0A0R1NR93-F1
#
_cell.length_a   1.000
_cell.length_b   1.000
_cell.length_c   1.000
_cell.angle_alpha   90.00
_cell.angle_beta   90.00
_cell.angle_gamma   90.00
#
_symmetry.space_group_name_H-M   'P 1'
#
loop_
_entity.id
_entity.type
_entity.pdbx_description
1 polymer ?
#
loop_
_entity_poly.entity_id
_entity_poly.type
_entity_poly.pdbx_seq_one_letter_code
_entity_poly.pdbx_strand_id
1 'polypeptide(L)'
;MKITMAKKNIKKEIMVDMNQFIVTYAATLLDPNKNLSQLVYDTAKDDLTKMDDLFKDNGFGRKNKFYNIGEGFLRDYYNLDETEAKKQADQLAKDAMDYLGKNVQFFETWRTD
;
A
#
# COMPACT_ATOMS: atom_id res chain seq x y z
N MET A 1 9.27 -13.97 25.90
CA MET A 1 8.89 -14.15 24.48
C MET A 1 7.67 -13.26 24.16
N LYS A 2 7.87 -11.96 23.89
CA LYS A 2 6.81 -10.96 23.56
C LYS A 2 7.03 -10.28 22.19
N ILE A 3 8.09 -10.64 21.48
CA ILE A 3 8.60 -9.91 20.30
C ILE A 3 7.74 -10.18 19.05
N THR A 4 7.06 -11.33 18.96
CA THR A 4 6.31 -11.74 17.77
C THR A 4 4.99 -10.98 17.58
N MET A 5 4.29 -10.64 18.66
CA MET A 5 3.01 -9.90 18.61
C MET A 5 3.22 -8.43 18.21
N ALA A 6 4.23 -7.77 18.79
CA ALA A 6 4.56 -6.38 18.46
C ALA A 6 5.01 -6.23 16.99
N LYS A 7 5.83 -7.18 16.48
CA LYS A 7 6.25 -7.20 15.07
C LYS A 7 5.09 -7.48 14.10
N LYS A 8 4.11 -8.30 14.48
CA LYS A 8 2.93 -8.54 13.65
C LYS A 8 2.00 -7.33 13.60
N ASN A 9 1.92 -6.57 14.71
CA ASN A 9 1.14 -5.35 14.76
C ASN A 9 1.75 -4.25 13.89
N ILE A 10 3.07 -4.03 13.97
CA ILE A 10 3.73 -2.99 13.18
C ILE A 10 3.69 -3.27 11.67
N LYS A 11 3.83 -4.55 11.25
CA LYS A 11 3.68 -4.91 9.83
C LYS A 11 2.27 -4.62 9.32
N LYS A 12 1.24 -4.85 10.15
CA LYS A 12 -0.14 -4.51 9.79
C LYS A 12 -0.34 -3.00 9.71
N GLU A 13 0.19 -2.25 10.66
CA GLU A 13 0.11 -0.78 10.69
C GLU A 13 0.70 -0.17 9.40
N ILE A 14 1.90 -0.58 9.00
CA ILE A 14 2.49 -0.04 7.76
C ILE A 14 1.70 -0.44 6.51
N MET A 15 1.11 -1.64 6.45
CA MET A 15 0.24 -2.02 5.33
C MET A 15 -1.03 -1.15 5.28
N VAL A 16 -1.58 -0.78 6.43
CA VAL A 16 -2.70 0.17 6.52
C VAL A 16 -2.27 1.53 5.98
N ASP A 17 -1.13 2.06 6.41
CA ASP A 17 -0.63 3.35 5.94
C ASP A 17 -0.40 3.35 4.42
N MET A 18 0.29 2.32 3.90
CA MET A 18 0.50 2.15 2.46
C MET A 18 -0.83 2.18 1.68
N ASN A 19 -1.83 1.43 2.15
CA ASN A 19 -3.14 1.38 1.51
C ASN A 19 -3.92 2.69 1.63
N GLN A 20 -3.86 3.37 2.77
CA GLN A 20 -4.47 4.68 2.94
C GLN A 20 -3.86 5.71 1.99
N PHE A 21 -2.53 5.73 1.84
CA PHE A 21 -1.85 6.65 0.91
C PHE A 21 -2.25 6.40 -0.54
N ILE A 22 -2.26 5.14 -1.00
CA ILE A 22 -2.57 4.84 -2.40
C ILE A 22 -4.05 5.08 -2.73
N VAL A 23 -4.97 4.76 -1.82
CA VAL A 23 -6.40 5.03 -2.03
C VAL A 23 -6.69 6.53 -1.96
N THR A 24 -6.04 7.27 -1.05
CA THR A 24 -6.11 8.75 -1.03
C THR A 24 -5.59 9.34 -2.32
N TYR A 25 -4.47 8.83 -2.83
CA TYR A 25 -3.92 9.27 -4.10
C TYR A 25 -4.86 8.98 -5.28
N ALA A 26 -5.48 7.79 -5.31
CA ALA A 26 -6.51 7.46 -6.29
C ALA A 26 -7.65 8.48 -6.29
N ALA A 27 -8.08 8.96 -5.11
CA ALA A 27 -9.14 9.97 -4.98
C ALA A 27 -8.76 11.35 -5.53
N THR A 28 -7.47 11.64 -5.67
CA THR A 28 -7.01 12.89 -6.33
C THR A 28 -7.05 12.83 -7.86
N LEU A 29 -7.16 11.63 -8.44
CA LEU A 29 -7.06 11.41 -9.89
C LEU A 29 -8.33 10.84 -10.53
N LEU A 30 -9.07 10.04 -9.78
CA LEU A 30 -10.20 9.26 -10.28
C LEU A 30 -11.53 9.81 -9.76
N ASP A 31 -12.64 9.33 -10.34
CA ASP A 31 -14.00 9.70 -9.90
C ASP A 31 -14.21 9.30 -8.43
N PRO A 32 -14.37 10.27 -7.49
CA PRO A 32 -14.44 10.00 -6.07
C PRO A 32 -15.73 9.28 -5.64
N ASN A 33 -16.74 9.22 -6.51
CA ASN A 33 -18.00 8.50 -6.25
C ASN A 33 -17.91 6.99 -6.48
N LYS A 34 -16.81 6.51 -7.08
CA LYS A 34 -16.54 5.07 -7.21
C LYS A 34 -15.98 4.53 -5.91
N ASN A 35 -16.11 3.21 -5.73
CA ASN A 35 -15.36 2.49 -4.71
C ASN A 35 -13.89 2.40 -5.13
N LEU A 36 -13.09 3.37 -4.72
CA LEU A 36 -11.70 3.49 -5.13
C LEU A 36 -10.82 2.40 -4.49
N SER A 37 -11.15 1.97 -3.28
CA SER A 37 -10.44 0.90 -2.59
C SER A 37 -10.54 -0.43 -3.36
N GLN A 38 -11.75 -0.77 -3.81
CA GLN A 38 -11.99 -1.95 -4.65
C GLN A 38 -11.32 -1.80 -6.02
N LEU A 39 -11.41 -0.63 -6.65
CA LEU A 39 -10.82 -0.38 -7.97
C LEU A 39 -9.30 -0.53 -7.97
N VAL A 40 -8.61 0.02 -6.95
CA VAL A 40 -7.16 -0.12 -6.80
C VAL A 40 -6.79 -1.60 -6.60
N TYR A 41 -7.50 -2.32 -5.73
CA TYR A 41 -7.27 -3.75 -5.51
C TYR A 41 -7.45 -4.57 -6.79
N ASP A 42 -8.59 -4.46 -7.47
CA ASP A 42 -8.85 -5.26 -8.67
C ASP A 42 -7.86 -5.00 -9.80
N THR A 43 -7.35 -3.77 -9.88
CA THR A 43 -6.30 -3.40 -10.83
C THR A 43 -4.98 -4.10 -10.51
N ALA A 44 -4.61 -4.15 -9.23
CA ALA A 44 -3.24 -4.41 -8.80
C ALA A 44 -3.01 -5.77 -8.13
N LYS A 45 -4.08 -6.54 -7.85
CA LYS A 45 -4.03 -7.81 -7.09
C LYS A 45 -3.07 -8.86 -7.66
N ASP A 46 -2.97 -8.92 -8.99
CA ASP A 46 -2.10 -9.86 -9.69
C ASP A 46 -0.78 -9.21 -10.12
N ASP A 47 -0.81 -7.89 -10.39
CA ASP A 47 0.32 -7.12 -10.89
C ASP A 47 0.24 -5.66 -10.44
N LEU A 48 1.08 -5.27 -9.48
CA LEU A 48 1.14 -3.91 -8.95
C LEU A 48 1.47 -2.86 -10.02
N THR A 49 2.09 -3.26 -11.14
CA THR A 49 2.45 -2.32 -12.20
C THR A 49 1.26 -1.78 -12.96
N LYS A 50 0.11 -2.46 -12.93
CA LYS A 50 -1.14 -1.99 -13.54
C LYS A 50 -1.73 -0.75 -12.88
N MET A 51 -1.27 -0.38 -11.68
CA MET A 51 -1.59 0.92 -11.10
C MET A 51 -1.11 2.08 -11.99
N ASP A 52 -0.02 1.90 -12.74
CA ASP A 52 0.50 2.92 -13.65
C ASP A 52 -0.50 3.23 -14.76
N ASP A 53 -1.19 2.21 -15.28
CA ASP A 53 -2.24 2.36 -16.29
C ASP A 53 -3.51 2.98 -15.72
N LEU A 54 -3.86 2.60 -14.48
CA LEU A 54 -5.01 3.15 -13.77
C LEU A 54 -4.84 4.66 -13.52
N PHE A 55 -3.67 5.06 -13.03
CA PHE A 55 -3.39 6.46 -12.67
C PHE A 55 -2.87 7.29 -13.84
N LYS A 56 -2.37 6.66 -14.91
CA LYS A 56 -1.78 7.31 -16.09
C LYS A 56 -0.66 8.28 -15.72
N ASP A 57 0.15 7.88 -14.74
CA ASP A 57 1.11 8.74 -14.05
C ASP A 57 2.56 8.27 -14.18
N ASN A 58 2.83 7.36 -15.14
CA ASN A 58 4.13 6.72 -15.35
C ASN A 58 4.70 6.04 -14.08
N GLY A 59 3.80 5.55 -13.23
CA GLY A 59 4.11 4.78 -12.03
C GLY A 59 4.44 5.61 -10.80
N PHE A 60 4.15 6.91 -10.81
CA PHE A 60 4.34 7.77 -9.65
C PHE A 60 3.53 7.29 -8.44
N GLY A 61 2.26 6.94 -8.61
CA GLY A 61 1.39 6.44 -7.53
C GLY A 61 1.93 5.16 -6.92
N ARG A 62 2.25 4.16 -7.77
CA ARG A 62 2.86 2.90 -7.31
C ARG A 62 4.16 3.14 -6.55
N LYS A 63 5.07 3.95 -7.09
CA LYS A 63 6.41 4.14 -6.50
C LYS A 63 6.34 5.04 -5.27
N ASN A 64 5.85 6.26 -5.43
CA ASN A 64 5.97 7.32 -4.43
C ASN A 64 4.85 7.32 -3.39
N LYS A 65 3.68 6.77 -3.71
CA LYS A 65 2.51 6.75 -2.81
C LYS A 65 2.21 5.38 -2.21
N PHE A 66 2.97 4.36 -2.59
CA PHE A 66 2.80 3.01 -2.07
C PHE A 66 4.14 2.39 -1.68
N TYR A 67 5.02 2.12 -2.65
CA TYR A 67 6.30 1.44 -2.40
C TYR A 67 7.23 2.19 -1.43
N ASN A 68 7.44 3.49 -1.66
CA ASN A 68 8.36 4.28 -0.84
C ASN A 68 7.92 4.39 0.63
N ILE A 69 6.62 4.25 0.91
CA ILE A 69 6.08 4.24 2.28
C ILE A 69 6.59 2.98 3.00
N GLY A 70 6.46 1.81 2.36
CA GLY A 70 6.96 0.55 2.90
C GLY A 70 8.50 0.51 2.99
N GLU A 71 9.21 0.97 1.96
CA GLU A 71 10.67 1.02 1.96
C GLU A 71 11.21 1.94 3.08
N GLY A 72 10.64 3.13 3.24
CA GLY A 72 11.02 4.06 4.29
C GLY A 72 10.85 3.45 5.68
N PHE A 73 9.69 2.83 5.95
CA PHE A 73 9.46 2.10 7.19
C PHE A 73 10.49 1.00 7.43
N LEU A 74 10.81 0.20 6.41
CA LEU A 74 11.76 -0.90 6.53
C LEU A 74 13.17 -0.40 6.90
N ARG A 75 13.59 0.72 6.31
CA ARG A 75 14.86 1.38 6.65
C ARG A 75 14.84 1.92 8.07
N ASP A 76 13.80 2.66 8.44
CA ASP A 76 13.75 3.36 9.73
C ASP A 76 13.55 2.40 10.91
N TYR A 77 12.66 1.41 10.76
CA TYR A 77 12.27 0.52 11.87
C TYR A 77 13.22 -0.66 12.04
N TYR A 78 13.74 -1.22 10.94
CA TYR A 78 14.64 -2.37 10.98
C TYR A 78 16.11 -2.01 10.73
N ASN A 79 16.42 -0.72 10.54
CA ASN A 79 17.78 -0.22 10.24
C ASN A 79 18.42 -0.94 9.05
N LEU A 80 17.61 -1.22 8.02
CA LEU A 80 18.06 -1.88 6.79
C LEU A 80 18.76 -0.88 5.88
N ASP A 81 19.76 -1.36 5.13
CA ASP A 81 20.29 -0.61 4.00
C ASP A 81 19.29 -0.55 2.84
N GLU A 82 19.57 0.29 1.85
CA GLU A 82 18.70 0.49 0.70
C GLU A 82 18.43 -0.78 -0.11
N THR A 83 19.45 -1.63 -0.27
CA THR A 83 19.34 -2.82 -1.13
C THR A 83 18.42 -3.84 -0.46
N GLU A 84 18.62 -4.08 0.83
CA GLU A 84 17.81 -5.01 1.60
C GLU A 84 16.39 -4.48 1.81
N ALA A 85 16.23 -3.18 2.06
CA ALA A 85 14.92 -2.56 2.19
C ALA A 85 14.09 -2.69 0.90
N LYS A 86 14.68 -2.44 -0.28
CA LYS A 86 13.97 -2.60 -1.56
C LYS A 86 13.48 -4.01 -1.79
N LYS A 87 14.32 -5.01 -1.51
CA LYS A 87 13.96 -6.43 -1.65
C LYS A 87 12.78 -6.81 -0.73
N GLN A 88 12.77 -6.32 0.50
CA GLN A 88 11.68 -6.58 1.44
C GLN A 88 10.42 -5.77 1.14
N ALA A 89 10.57 -4.57 0.55
CA ALA A 89 9.46 -3.72 0.15
C ALA A 89 8.57 -4.38 -0.92
N ASP A 90 9.15 -5.16 -1.84
CA ASP A 90 8.38 -5.93 -2.83
C ASP A 90 7.38 -6.89 -2.19
N GLN A 91 7.83 -7.65 -1.18
CA GLN A 91 6.93 -8.56 -0.47
C GLN A 91 5.91 -7.80 0.39
N LEU A 92 6.35 -6.72 1.04
CA LEU A 92 5.45 -5.89 1.85
C LEU A 92 4.35 -5.24 1.00
N ALA A 93 4.66 -4.78 -0.21
CA ALA A 93 3.71 -4.20 -1.15
C ALA A 93 2.65 -5.22 -1.60
N LYS A 94 3.05 -6.47 -1.87
CA LYS A 94 2.12 -7.56 -2.17
C LYS A 94 1.23 -7.88 -0.96
N ASP A 95 1.80 -7.96 0.22
CA ASP A 95 1.05 -8.23 1.46
C ASP A 95 0.06 -7.08 1.75
N ALA A 96 0.46 -5.83 1.51
CA ALA A 96 -0.39 -4.66 1.66
C ALA A 96 -1.57 -4.71 0.67
N MET A 97 -1.32 -5.08 -0.59
CA MET A 97 -2.38 -5.21 -1.59
C MET A 97 -3.36 -6.35 -1.28
N ASP A 98 -2.87 -7.50 -0.81
CA ASP A 98 -3.73 -8.58 -0.29
C ASP A 98 -4.54 -8.12 0.94
N TYR A 99 -3.93 -7.35 1.83
CA TYR A 99 -4.61 -6.75 2.98
C TYR A 99 -5.68 -5.73 2.54
N LEU A 100 -5.43 -4.94 1.49
CA LEU A 100 -6.44 -4.06 0.90
C LEU A 100 -7.64 -4.87 0.43
N GLY A 101 -7.41 -5.91 -0.37
CA GLY A 101 -8.46 -6.79 -0.90
C GLY A 101 -9.35 -7.41 0.18
N LYS A 102 -8.76 -7.85 1.29
CA LYS A 102 -9.48 -8.43 2.43
C LYS A 102 -10.28 -7.39 3.25
N ASN A 103 -9.98 -6.10 3.07
CA ASN A 103 -10.51 -5.02 3.90
C ASN A 103 -11.02 -3.83 3.06
N VAL A 104 -11.42 -4.05 1.80
CA VAL A 104 -11.83 -2.98 0.86
C VAL A 104 -12.88 -2.04 1.44
N GLN A 105 -13.85 -2.57 2.18
CA GLN A 105 -14.90 -1.76 2.81
C GLN A 105 -14.35 -0.86 3.91
N PHE A 106 -13.41 -1.34 4.72
CA PHE A 106 -12.77 -0.53 5.76
C PHE A 106 -12.04 0.67 5.16
N PHE A 107 -11.24 0.45 4.12
CA PHE A 107 -10.51 1.54 3.47
C PHE A 107 -11.43 2.51 2.73
N GLU A 108 -12.50 2.01 2.14
CA GLU A 108 -13.45 2.87 1.44
C GLU A 108 -14.23 3.75 2.41
N THR A 109 -14.75 3.18 3.49
CA THR A 109 -15.40 3.95 4.56
C THR A 109 -14.44 4.98 5.14
N TRP A 110 -13.22 4.59 5.52
CA TRP A 110 -12.21 5.50 6.05
C TRP A 110 -11.92 6.70 5.14
N ARG A 111 -11.95 6.53 3.82
CA ARG A 111 -11.67 7.59 2.84
C ARG A 111 -12.82 8.57 2.69
N THR A 112 -14.06 8.12 2.92
CA THR A 112 -15.28 8.89 2.67
C THR A 112 -15.93 9.45 3.94
N ASP A 113 -15.43 9.04 5.11
CA ASP A 113 -15.78 9.61 6.42
C ASP A 113 -15.21 11.04 6.59
#